data_AF-A0A7G8T7Z0-F1
#
_entry.id   AF-A0A7G8T7Z0-F1
#
_cell.length_a   1.000
_cell.length_b   1.000
_cell.length_c   1.000
_cell.angle_alpha   90.00
_cell.angle_beta   90.00
_cell.angle_gamma   90.00
#
_symmetry.space_group_name_H-M   'P 1'
#
loop_
_entity.id
_entity.type
_entity.pdbx_description
1 polymer ?
#
loop_
_entity_poly.entity_id
_entity_poly.type
_entity_poly.pdbx_seq_one_letter_code
_entity_poly.pdbx_strand_id
1 'polypeptide(L)'
;MKKADEGYQRISVTPLNFSGDTVIELGLDFSLVHESSQYNYWQEIKKEQCGLGAAIIGRTLTTGIRIFSGFSLDSKEVAEKTVCCDDRYIGLKCVVNLTKSEKSTLVKKVLGMRSDGELLELNPMIPEEWNSYSFRIAYRGSVLFIGIDQKSLKIRAVNGVEVSVLLYGEKRRITEKGVEFPRRGSNRT
;
A
#
# COMPACT_ATOMS: atom_id res chain seq x y z
N MET A 1 -15.30 -8.89 -8.11
CA MET A 1 -13.81 -8.84 -8.14
C MET A 1 -13.31 -10.02 -7.31
N LYS A 2 -12.50 -10.95 -7.87
CA LYS A 2 -12.21 -12.26 -7.24
C LYS A 2 -10.96 -12.28 -6.35
N LYS A 3 -10.06 -11.29 -6.47
CA LYS A 3 -8.87 -11.11 -5.62
C LYS A 3 -8.57 -9.62 -5.50
N ALA A 4 -8.60 -9.07 -4.29
CA ALA A 4 -8.50 -7.62 -4.03
C ALA A 4 -7.07 -7.16 -3.67
N ASP A 5 -6.18 -8.12 -3.48
CA ASP A 5 -4.78 -8.01 -3.09
C ASP A 5 -3.81 -8.05 -4.29
N GLU A 6 -4.34 -8.33 -5.50
CA GLU A 6 -3.55 -8.42 -6.73
C GLU A 6 -3.78 -7.18 -7.62
N GLY A 7 -2.68 -6.59 -8.10
CA GLY A 7 -2.66 -5.58 -9.15
C GLY A 7 -1.91 -6.09 -10.37
N TYR A 8 -2.27 -5.59 -11.56
CA TYR A 8 -1.60 -5.96 -12.81
C TYR A 8 -1.31 -4.71 -13.64
N GLN A 9 -0.08 -4.63 -14.16
CA GLN A 9 0.34 -3.60 -15.09
C GLN A 9 0.94 -4.29 -16.32
N ARG A 10 0.50 -3.88 -17.52
CA ARG A 10 1.05 -4.36 -18.79
C ARG A 10 1.69 -3.20 -19.51
N ILE A 11 2.94 -3.37 -19.91
CA ILE A 11 3.74 -2.38 -20.64
C ILE A 11 4.05 -2.99 -22.00
N SER A 12 3.64 -2.33 -23.08
CA SER A 12 3.92 -2.78 -24.45
C SER A 12 4.71 -1.71 -25.18
N VAL A 13 5.79 -2.13 -25.82
CA VAL A 13 6.68 -1.25 -26.60
C VAL A 13 6.75 -1.77 -28.03
N THR A 14 6.61 -0.86 -28.99
CA THR A 14 6.77 -1.16 -30.41
C THR A 14 7.70 -0.10 -31.01
N PRO A 15 8.96 -0.44 -31.31
CA PRO A 15 9.90 0.51 -31.91
C PRO A 15 9.51 0.75 -33.38
N LEU A 16 9.46 2.02 -33.79
CA LEU A 16 8.97 2.39 -35.11
C LEU A 16 10.05 2.26 -36.20
N ASN A 17 11.29 2.56 -35.86
CA ASN A 17 12.38 2.73 -36.82
C ASN A 17 13.71 2.12 -36.39
N PHE A 18 13.77 1.39 -35.27
CA PHE A 18 15.01 0.80 -34.75
C PHE A 18 14.80 -0.62 -34.20
N SER A 19 15.88 -1.40 -34.18
CA SER A 19 16.02 -2.59 -33.34
C SER A 19 17.18 -2.34 -32.38
N GLY A 20 17.11 -2.87 -31.16
CA GLY A 20 18.15 -2.70 -30.16
C GLY A 20 17.60 -2.74 -28.75
N ASP A 21 18.46 -2.45 -27.79
CA ASP A 21 18.16 -2.64 -26.38
C ASP A 21 17.55 -1.39 -25.78
N THR A 22 16.62 -1.58 -24.86
CA THR A 22 16.11 -0.53 -23.97
C THR A 22 16.13 -1.00 -22.52
N VAL A 23 16.13 -0.06 -21.59
CA VAL A 23 16.06 -0.37 -20.15
C VAL A 23 14.70 0.05 -19.63
N ILE A 24 13.98 -0.90 -19.03
CA ILE A 24 12.72 -0.65 -18.33
C ILE A 24 12.96 -0.86 -16.85
N GLU A 25 12.70 0.17 -16.04
CA GLU A 25 12.79 0.09 -14.58
C GLU A 25 11.40 -0.05 -13.97
N LEU A 26 11.22 -1.05 -13.10
CA LEU A 26 9.97 -1.34 -12.41
C LEU A 26 10.27 -1.63 -10.94
N GLY A 27 9.58 -0.95 -10.03
CA GLY A 27 9.81 -1.13 -8.60
C GLY A 27 8.59 -0.92 -7.72
N LEU A 28 8.85 -0.94 -6.43
CA LEU A 28 7.93 -0.66 -5.33
C LEU A 28 8.53 0.48 -4.52
N ASP A 29 7.73 1.52 -4.30
CA ASP A 29 8.21 2.78 -3.74
C ASP A 29 7.38 3.20 -2.52
N PHE A 30 8.00 3.08 -1.34
CA PHE A 30 7.49 3.60 -0.08
C PHE A 30 8.08 4.97 0.29
N SER A 31 8.88 5.60 -0.58
CA SER A 31 9.47 6.93 -0.35
C SER A 31 8.49 8.08 -0.64
N LEU A 32 7.32 7.78 -1.23
CA LEU A 32 6.29 8.77 -1.57
C LEU A 32 5.85 9.62 -0.38
N VAL A 33 5.89 10.93 -0.57
CA VAL A 33 5.48 11.92 0.42
C VAL A 33 3.95 12.02 0.45
N HIS A 34 3.36 12.05 1.64
CA HIS A 34 1.93 12.26 1.80
C HIS A 34 1.58 13.72 1.55
N GLU A 35 0.88 13.98 0.45
CA GLU A 35 0.63 15.31 -0.11
C GLU A 35 0.16 16.36 0.92
N SER A 36 -0.87 16.06 1.72
CA SER A 36 -1.40 17.07 2.66
C SER A 36 -0.46 17.41 3.82
N SER A 37 0.50 16.53 4.12
CA SER A 37 1.41 16.66 5.26
C SER A 37 2.83 17.06 4.85
N GLN A 38 3.13 16.92 3.55
CA GLN A 38 4.48 17.04 3.00
C GLN A 38 5.51 16.19 3.78
N TYR A 39 5.08 15.04 4.30
CA TYR A 39 5.89 14.12 5.10
C TYR A 39 5.70 12.66 4.63
N ASN A 40 6.75 11.85 4.73
CA ASN A 40 6.67 10.42 4.45
C ASN A 40 6.43 9.64 5.76
N TYR A 41 5.35 8.85 5.80
CA TYR A 41 4.96 8.10 6.99
C TYR A 41 5.47 6.65 7.03
N TRP A 42 6.36 6.26 6.13
CA TRP A 42 6.85 4.90 5.98
C TRP A 42 8.27 4.76 6.53
N GLN A 43 8.44 3.73 7.35
CA GLN A 43 9.72 3.13 7.69
C GLN A 43 9.90 1.86 6.86
N GLU A 44 11.06 1.69 6.24
CA GLU A 44 11.43 0.41 5.62
C GLU A 44 11.75 -0.64 6.70
N ILE A 45 11.18 -1.84 6.56
CA ILE A 45 11.45 -2.98 7.46
C ILE A 45 12.37 -4.00 6.81
N LYS A 46 12.08 -4.40 5.57
CA LYS A 46 12.86 -5.38 4.82
C LYS A 46 12.64 -5.22 3.32
N LYS A 47 13.68 -5.50 2.54
CA LYS A 47 13.64 -5.64 1.08
C LYS A 47 14.29 -6.95 0.67
N GLU A 48 13.74 -7.59 -0.36
CA GLU A 48 14.30 -8.83 -0.89
C GLU A 48 13.96 -8.99 -2.37
N GLN A 49 14.90 -9.56 -3.13
CA GLN A 49 14.72 -9.83 -4.56
C GLN A 49 14.83 -11.34 -4.81
N CYS A 50 13.94 -11.88 -5.64
CA CYS A 50 13.96 -13.27 -6.06
C CYS A 50 13.47 -13.42 -7.51
N GLY A 51 14.26 -14.05 -8.38
CA GLY A 51 13.89 -14.21 -9.78
C GLY A 51 13.56 -12.88 -10.46
N LEU A 52 12.55 -12.84 -11.32
CA LEU A 52 12.05 -11.59 -11.92
C LEU A 52 11.06 -10.85 -11.00
N GLY A 53 11.23 -10.95 -9.70
CA GLY A 53 10.40 -10.27 -8.72
C GLY A 53 11.19 -9.70 -7.56
N ALA A 54 10.57 -8.77 -6.85
CA ALA A 54 11.10 -8.18 -5.64
C ALA A 54 9.97 -7.82 -4.68
N ALA A 55 10.30 -7.67 -3.40
CA ALA A 55 9.36 -7.33 -2.35
C ALA A 55 9.96 -6.37 -1.33
N ILE A 56 9.10 -5.57 -0.73
CA ILE A 56 9.42 -4.62 0.34
C ILE A 56 8.32 -4.65 1.40
N ILE A 57 8.71 -4.59 2.66
CA ILE A 57 7.80 -4.40 3.79
C ILE A 57 7.99 -2.99 4.34
N GLY A 58 6.94 -2.19 4.29
CA GLY A 58 6.87 -0.88 4.93
C GLY A 58 6.09 -0.94 6.24
N ARG A 59 6.45 -0.09 7.19
CA ARG A 59 5.71 0.13 8.44
C ARG A 59 5.32 1.60 8.56
N THR A 60 4.07 1.88 8.90
CA THR A 60 3.66 3.25 9.21
C THR A 60 4.27 3.71 10.53
N LEU A 61 4.80 4.94 10.57
CA LEU A 61 5.49 5.46 11.75
C LEU A 61 4.57 5.58 12.97
N THR A 62 3.37 6.12 12.80
CA THR A 62 2.44 6.36 13.92
C THR A 62 1.68 5.10 14.34
N THR A 63 1.07 4.40 13.36
CA THR A 63 0.12 3.34 13.68
C THR A 63 0.77 1.96 13.74
N GLY A 64 2.02 1.85 13.34
CA GLY A 64 2.78 0.60 13.34
C GLY A 64 2.35 -0.41 12.29
N ILE A 65 1.37 -0.08 11.43
CA ILE A 65 0.80 -0.95 10.42
C ILE A 65 1.87 -1.38 9.43
N ARG A 66 2.04 -2.68 9.23
CA ARG A 66 2.97 -3.28 8.27
C ARG A 66 2.25 -3.67 6.99
N ILE A 67 2.76 -3.18 5.87
CA ILE A 67 2.31 -3.57 4.54
C ILE A 67 3.46 -4.28 3.83
N PHE A 68 3.19 -5.51 3.42
CA PHE A 68 3.97 -6.21 2.42
C PHE A 68 3.52 -5.78 1.03
N SER A 69 4.46 -5.40 0.18
CA SER A 69 4.26 -5.29 -1.25
C SER A 69 5.29 -6.14 -1.98
N GLY A 70 4.85 -6.92 -2.96
CA GLY A 70 5.70 -7.73 -3.81
C GLY A 70 5.28 -7.62 -5.27
N PHE A 71 6.20 -7.81 -6.19
CA PHE A 71 5.85 -7.97 -7.60
C PHE A 71 6.65 -9.09 -8.26
N SER A 72 6.11 -9.61 -9.36
CA SER A 72 6.79 -10.49 -10.30
C SER A 72 6.57 -9.98 -11.73
N LEU A 73 7.59 -10.11 -12.58
CA LEU A 73 7.53 -9.81 -14.00
C LEU A 73 7.41 -11.11 -14.79
N ASP A 74 6.50 -11.12 -15.75
CA ASP A 74 6.39 -12.12 -16.79
C ASP A 74 6.69 -11.46 -18.14
N SER A 75 7.78 -11.90 -18.78
CA SER A 75 8.25 -11.43 -20.08
C SER A 75 9.32 -12.38 -20.61
N LYS A 76 9.30 -12.62 -21.92
CA LYS A 76 10.33 -13.41 -22.62
C LYS A 76 11.44 -12.52 -23.18
N GLU A 77 11.22 -11.21 -23.18
CA GLU A 77 12.04 -10.19 -23.83
C GLU A 77 13.09 -9.60 -22.89
N VAL A 78 13.03 -9.92 -21.59
CA VAL A 78 14.05 -9.53 -20.59
C VAL A 78 15.29 -10.39 -20.79
N ALA A 79 16.36 -9.78 -21.29
CA ALA A 79 17.65 -10.42 -21.51
C ALA A 79 18.46 -10.47 -20.21
N GLU A 80 18.52 -9.32 -19.53
CA GLU A 80 19.30 -9.12 -18.33
C GLU A 80 18.51 -8.30 -17.32
N LYS A 81 18.85 -8.46 -16.04
CA LYS A 81 18.29 -7.65 -14.96
C LYS A 81 19.36 -7.21 -14.00
N THR A 82 19.18 -6.01 -13.44
CA THR A 82 19.93 -5.52 -12.28
C THR A 82 18.95 -5.07 -11.22
N VAL A 83 19.24 -5.36 -9.95
CA VAL A 83 18.44 -4.88 -8.82
C VAL A 83 18.79 -3.41 -8.57
N CYS A 84 17.77 -2.54 -8.51
CA CYS A 84 17.90 -1.20 -7.96
C CYS A 84 17.30 -1.19 -6.55
N CYS A 85 18.03 -0.61 -5.61
CA CYS A 85 17.70 -0.65 -4.20
C CYS A 85 18.15 0.67 -3.56
N ASP A 86 17.19 1.53 -3.25
CA ASP A 86 17.40 2.85 -2.66
C ASP A 86 16.56 2.98 -1.37
N ASP A 87 16.56 4.16 -0.74
CA ASP A 87 15.76 4.40 0.47
C ASP A 87 14.27 4.14 0.22
N ARG A 88 13.69 3.17 0.95
CA ARG A 88 12.28 2.76 0.84
C ARG A 88 11.87 2.33 -0.57
N TYR A 89 12.82 1.98 -1.42
CA TYR A 89 12.60 1.57 -2.80
C TYR A 89 13.32 0.25 -3.14
N ILE A 90 12.63 -0.63 -3.88
CA ILE A 90 13.25 -1.78 -4.54
C ILE A 90 12.65 -1.97 -5.93
N GLY A 91 13.50 -2.20 -6.91
CA GLY A 91 13.08 -2.47 -8.27
C GLY A 91 14.04 -3.34 -9.06
N LEU A 92 13.66 -3.57 -10.31
CA LEU A 92 14.45 -4.24 -11.32
C LEU A 92 14.62 -3.29 -12.51
N LYS A 93 15.87 -3.06 -12.91
CA LYS A 93 16.23 -2.53 -14.21
C LYS A 93 16.38 -3.71 -15.16
N CYS A 94 15.46 -3.83 -16.12
CA CYS A 94 15.44 -4.91 -17.10
C CYS A 94 15.93 -4.40 -18.45
N VAL A 95 16.97 -5.05 -19.00
CA VAL A 95 17.37 -4.86 -20.39
C VAL A 95 16.43 -5.67 -21.27
N VAL A 96 15.77 -4.99 -22.20
CA VAL A 96 14.75 -5.56 -23.08
C VAL A 96 15.20 -5.39 -24.52
N ASN A 97 15.33 -6.51 -25.23
CA ASN A 97 15.66 -6.52 -26.65
C ASN A 97 14.40 -6.15 -27.45
N LEU A 98 14.50 -5.12 -28.29
CA LEU A 98 13.43 -4.69 -29.17
C LEU A 98 13.75 -4.98 -30.62
N THR A 99 12.76 -5.49 -31.35
CA THR A 99 12.83 -5.66 -32.81
C THR A 99 11.95 -4.62 -33.49
N LYS A 100 12.49 -3.94 -34.51
CA LYS A 100 11.78 -2.95 -35.33
C LYS A 100 10.41 -3.48 -35.76
N SER A 101 9.38 -2.67 -35.52
CA SER A 101 7.98 -2.95 -35.85
C SER A 101 7.35 -4.15 -35.13
N GLU A 102 8.06 -4.83 -34.23
CA GLU A 102 7.50 -5.90 -33.39
C GLU A 102 7.07 -5.36 -32.03
N LYS A 103 6.05 -5.97 -31.42
CA LYS A 103 5.59 -5.60 -30.09
C LYS A 103 6.23 -6.49 -29.04
N SER A 104 6.99 -5.90 -28.13
CA SER A 104 7.45 -6.53 -26.88
C SER A 104 6.48 -6.20 -25.74
N THR A 105 6.21 -7.13 -24.84
CA THR A 105 5.28 -6.91 -23.72
C THR A 105 5.83 -7.44 -22.40
N LEU A 106 5.79 -6.61 -21.36
CA LEU A 106 6.09 -6.98 -19.99
C LEU A 106 4.81 -6.93 -19.17
N VAL A 107 4.55 -7.97 -18.37
CA VAL A 107 3.44 -7.99 -17.41
C VAL A 107 3.99 -8.00 -16.00
N LYS A 108 3.71 -6.94 -15.25
CA LYS A 108 4.00 -6.83 -13.82
C LYS A 108 2.76 -7.22 -13.03
N LYS A 109 2.85 -8.33 -12.30
CA LYS A 109 1.87 -8.69 -11.26
C LYS A 109 2.36 -8.16 -9.93
N VAL A 110 1.50 -7.43 -9.21
CA VAL A 110 1.77 -6.88 -7.88
C VAL A 110 0.85 -7.55 -6.87
N LEU A 111 1.38 -7.79 -5.67
CA LEU A 111 0.67 -8.31 -4.52
C LEU A 111 0.84 -7.33 -3.36
N GLY A 112 -0.25 -7.01 -2.68
CA GLY A 112 -0.25 -6.15 -1.50
C GLY A 112 -1.02 -6.81 -0.36
N MET A 113 -0.39 -6.93 0.80
CA MET A 113 -1.03 -7.52 1.98
C MET A 113 -0.64 -6.76 3.24
N ARG A 114 -1.60 -6.55 4.13
CA ARG A 114 -1.27 -6.15 5.50
C ARG A 114 -0.64 -7.34 6.22
N SER A 115 0.57 -7.18 6.73
CA SER A 115 1.37 -8.28 7.28
C SER A 115 1.44 -8.28 8.80
N ASP A 116 0.63 -7.46 9.48
CA ASP A 116 0.59 -7.39 10.94
C ASP A 116 -0.81 -7.56 11.53
N GLY A 117 -0.90 -8.43 12.53
CA GLY A 117 -2.08 -8.63 13.39
C GLY A 117 -3.30 -9.23 12.70
N GLU A 118 -4.10 -9.98 13.47
CA GLU A 118 -5.33 -10.61 12.97
C GLU A 118 -6.54 -9.65 12.87
N LEU A 119 -6.47 -8.52 13.58
CA LEU A 119 -7.57 -7.57 13.74
C LEU A 119 -7.22 -6.24 13.08
N LEU A 120 -8.18 -5.63 12.37
CA LEU A 120 -8.08 -4.25 11.91
C LEU A 120 -7.68 -3.35 13.09
N GLU A 121 -6.56 -2.64 12.92
CA GLU A 121 -6.05 -1.70 13.91
C GLU A 121 -6.31 -0.28 13.43
N LEU A 122 -6.98 0.50 14.27
CA LEU A 122 -7.39 1.86 14.01
C LEU A 122 -6.67 2.77 15.00
N ASN A 123 -5.89 3.70 14.46
CA ASN A 123 -5.18 4.73 15.20
C ASN A 123 -5.41 6.09 14.49
N PRO A 124 -6.68 6.53 14.34
CA PRO A 124 -7.00 7.73 13.57
C PRO A 124 -6.44 8.98 14.24
N MET A 125 -5.87 9.87 13.44
CA MET A 125 -5.36 11.16 13.89
C MET A 125 -5.92 12.27 13.02
N ILE A 126 -6.24 13.41 13.63
CA ILE A 126 -6.68 14.61 12.93
C ILE A 126 -5.63 15.72 13.10
N PRO A 127 -5.16 16.35 11.99
CA PRO A 127 -4.33 17.56 12.05
C PRO A 127 -5.02 18.70 12.80
N GLU A 128 -4.26 19.66 13.31
CA GLU A 128 -4.82 20.82 14.03
C GLU A 128 -5.64 21.73 13.11
N GLU A 129 -5.29 21.76 11.84
CA GLU A 129 -5.88 22.62 10.82
C GLU A 129 -7.25 22.11 10.33
N TRP A 130 -7.65 20.89 10.69
CA TRP A 130 -8.87 20.24 10.18
C TRP A 130 -9.98 20.26 11.20
N ASN A 131 -11.19 20.68 10.83
CA ASN A 131 -12.33 20.66 11.76
C ASN A 131 -12.80 19.23 12.07
N SER A 132 -12.93 18.40 11.04
CA SER A 132 -13.31 16.99 11.14
C SER A 132 -13.02 16.26 9.83
N TYR A 133 -12.92 14.94 9.89
CA TYR A 133 -13.01 14.09 8.71
C TYR A 133 -13.75 12.79 9.04
N SER A 134 -14.29 12.14 8.00
CA SER A 134 -14.92 10.83 8.16
C SER A 134 -14.74 9.96 6.93
N PHE A 135 -14.75 8.66 7.14
CA PHE A 135 -14.61 7.66 6.10
C PHE A 135 -15.31 6.37 6.50
N ARG A 136 -15.50 5.48 5.51
CA ARG A 136 -16.10 4.16 5.72
C ARG A 136 -15.12 3.07 5.28
N ILE A 137 -15.06 1.98 6.03
CA ILE A 137 -14.22 0.80 5.72
C ILE A 137 -15.12 -0.44 5.72
N ALA A 138 -15.03 -1.26 4.69
CA ALA A 138 -15.61 -2.60 4.71
C ALA A 138 -14.66 -3.57 5.42
N TYR A 139 -15.12 -4.24 6.46
CA TYR A 139 -14.32 -5.18 7.25
C TYR A 139 -15.18 -6.31 7.82
N ARG A 140 -14.77 -7.56 7.57
CA ARG A 140 -15.45 -8.80 8.05
C ARG A 140 -16.97 -8.81 7.86
N GLY A 141 -17.44 -8.37 6.69
CA GLY A 141 -18.87 -8.36 6.34
C GLY A 141 -19.66 -7.16 6.89
N SER A 142 -18.99 -6.22 7.54
CA SER A 142 -19.60 -5.00 8.10
C SER A 142 -18.96 -3.75 7.51
N VAL A 143 -19.73 -2.68 7.32
CA VAL A 143 -19.18 -1.37 6.97
C VAL A 143 -19.05 -0.55 8.25
N LEU A 144 -17.81 -0.23 8.62
CA LEU A 144 -17.51 0.66 9.73
C LEU A 144 -17.51 2.10 9.26
N PHE A 145 -18.20 2.97 9.97
CA PHE A 145 -18.04 4.42 9.88
C PHE A 145 -17.04 4.87 10.95
N ILE A 146 -16.07 5.67 10.53
CA ILE A 146 -15.11 6.32 11.41
C ILE A 146 -15.24 7.82 11.15
N GLY A 147 -15.57 8.58 12.18
CA GLY A 147 -15.59 10.04 12.15
C GLY A 147 -14.76 10.58 13.30
N ILE A 148 -13.92 11.57 13.03
CA ILE A 148 -13.10 12.22 14.04
C ILE A 148 -13.21 13.73 13.86
N ASP A 149 -13.32 14.43 14.98
CA ASP A 149 -13.23 15.88 15.06
C ASP A 149 -12.18 16.28 16.11
N GLN A 150 -12.02 17.58 16.34
CA GLN A 150 -11.04 18.10 17.30
C GLN A 150 -11.30 17.66 18.76
N LYS A 151 -12.48 17.11 19.09
CA LYS A 151 -12.93 16.72 20.43
C LYS A 151 -13.04 15.22 20.62
N SER A 152 -13.62 14.50 19.66
CA SER A 152 -13.92 13.07 19.82
C SER A 152 -13.75 12.24 18.54
N LEU A 153 -13.64 10.94 18.75
CA LEU A 153 -13.63 9.88 17.75
C LEU A 153 -14.92 9.07 17.89
N LYS A 154 -15.68 8.96 16.80
CA LYS A 154 -16.90 8.18 16.70
C LYS A 154 -16.69 7.01 15.75
N ILE A 155 -16.96 5.80 16.24
CA ILE A 155 -16.88 4.56 15.44
C ILE A 155 -18.19 3.80 15.60
N ARG A 156 -18.79 3.38 14.49
CA ARG A 156 -19.99 2.53 14.50
C ARG A 156 -20.04 1.59 13.31
N ALA A 157 -20.67 0.43 13.49
CA ALA A 157 -21.08 -0.39 12.35
C ALA A 157 -22.30 0.27 11.69
N VAL A 158 -22.23 0.53 10.39
CA VAL A 158 -23.33 1.10 9.60
C VAL A 158 -24.27 -0.01 9.15
N ASN A 159 -23.73 -1.19 8.88
CA ASN A 159 -24.44 -2.40 8.54
C ASN A 159 -23.56 -3.62 8.88
N GLY A 160 -24.17 -4.81 8.82
CA GLY A 160 -23.48 -6.08 9.03
C GLY A 160 -23.49 -6.54 10.48
N VAL A 161 -22.56 -7.42 10.82
CA VAL A 161 -22.43 -8.02 12.15
C VAL A 161 -21.52 -7.20 13.05
N GLU A 162 -21.56 -7.45 14.36
CA GLU A 162 -20.57 -6.89 15.28
C GLU A 162 -19.14 -7.33 14.88
N VAL A 163 -18.18 -6.40 14.97
CA VAL A 163 -16.77 -6.68 14.62
C VAL A 163 -15.83 -6.27 15.75
N SER A 164 -14.77 -7.07 15.94
CA SER A 164 -13.68 -6.72 16.84
C SER A 164 -12.57 -6.01 16.07
N VAL A 165 -12.12 -4.87 16.59
CA VAL A 165 -11.00 -4.07 16.09
C VAL A 165 -10.02 -3.81 17.22
N LEU A 166 -8.77 -3.49 16.90
CA LEU A 166 -7.83 -2.87 17.83
C LEU A 166 -7.96 -1.35 17.68
N LEU A 167 -8.32 -0.64 18.75
CA LEU A 167 -8.37 0.81 18.78
C LEU A 167 -7.33 1.29 19.79
N TYR A 168 -6.29 1.98 19.32
CA TYR A 168 -5.15 2.39 20.15
C TYR A 168 -4.54 1.25 20.98
N GLY A 169 -4.34 0.09 20.33
CA GLY A 169 -3.80 -1.12 20.94
C GLY A 169 -4.78 -1.95 21.78
N GLU A 170 -5.99 -1.43 22.05
CA GLU A 170 -6.99 -2.12 22.87
C GLU A 170 -8.07 -2.79 22.01
N LYS A 171 -8.38 -4.05 22.30
CA LYS A 171 -9.45 -4.77 21.60
C LYS A 171 -10.81 -4.18 21.95
N ARG A 172 -11.50 -3.64 20.96
CA ARG A 172 -12.84 -3.05 21.08
C ARG A 172 -13.82 -3.76 20.17
N ARG A 173 -15.04 -3.94 20.67
CA ARG A 173 -16.17 -4.50 19.92
C ARG A 173 -17.01 -3.35 19.40
N ILE A 174 -17.21 -3.30 18.08
CA ILE A 174 -17.97 -2.27 17.40
C ILE A 174 -19.32 -2.84 16.97
N THR A 175 -20.39 -2.15 17.35
CA THR A 175 -21.77 -2.49 17.02
C THR A 175 -22.46 -1.30 16.33
N GLU A 176 -23.72 -1.47 15.94
CA GLU A 176 -24.52 -0.40 15.33
C GLU A 176 -24.77 0.78 16.27
N LYS A 177 -24.84 0.53 17.59
CA LYS A 177 -24.97 1.59 18.61
C LYS A 177 -23.79 2.57 18.57
N GLY A 178 -22.64 2.10 18.09
CA GLY A 178 -21.41 2.88 18.04
C GLY A 178 -20.76 3.07 19.40
N VAL A 179 -19.59 3.66 19.35
CA VAL A 179 -18.76 4.04 20.50
C VAL A 179 -18.14 5.41 20.21
N GLU A 180 -18.05 6.23 21.24
CA GLU A 180 -17.43 7.55 21.19
C GLU A 180 -16.30 7.61 22.21
N PHE A 181 -15.14 8.11 21.78
CA PHE A 181 -13.96 8.25 22.61
C PHE A 181 -13.48 9.70 22.56
N PRO A 182 -12.93 10.24 23.65
CA PRO A 182 -12.24 11.53 23.58
C PRO A 182 -11.05 11.42 22.62
N ARG A 183 -10.74 12.51 21.93
CA ARG A 183 -9.55 12.59 21.07
C ARG A 183 -8.31 12.31 21.92
N ARG A 184 -7.48 11.35 21.49
CA ARG A 184 -6.11 11.22 22.01
C ARG A 184 -5.23 12.26 21.32
N GLY A 185 -4.49 13.03 22.12
CA GLY A 185 -3.54 14.03 21.61
C GLY A 185 -2.48 13.40 20.71
N SER A 186 -1.93 14.20 19.80
CA SER A 186 -0.79 13.78 18.99
C SER A 186 0.44 13.67 19.88
N ASN A 187 0.81 12.45 20.28
CA ASN A 187 2.18 12.22 20.76
C ASN A 187 3.08 12.16 19.51
N ARG A 188 3.49 13.34 19.04
CA ARG A 188 4.66 13.48 18.18
C ARG A 188 5.90 13.28 19.06
N THR A 189 6.34 12.04 19.16
CA THR A 189 7.70 11.68 19.60
C THR A 189 8.36 10.89 18.49
#